data_AF-A0A936B986-F1
#
_entry.id   AF-A0A936B986-F1
#
_cell.length_a   1.000
_cell.length_b   1.000
_cell.length_c   1.000
_cell.angle_alpha   90.00
_cell.angle_beta   90.00
_cell.angle_gamma   90.00
#
_symmetry.space_group_name_H-M   'P 1'
#
loop_
_entity.id
_entity.type
_entity.pdbx_description
1 polymer ?
#
loop_
_entity_poly.entity_id
_entity_poly.type
_entity_poly.pdbx_seq_one_letter_code
_entity_poly.pdbx_strand_id
1 'polypeptide(L)'
;MMATGMAAMVNGIPMYALGNTFQMMPLSMLESDRVLVLIPIRGGNDGLNTVIDRFNSEYYNIRPSLAITESNLWALDQKNGMPNAMNS
;
A
#
# COMPACT_ATOMS: atom_id res chain seq x y z
N MET A 1 17.19 24.33 -9.05
CA MET A 1 16.63 25.43 -8.24
C MET A 1 15.42 24.89 -7.52
N MET A 2 15.51 24.65 -6.22
CA MET A 2 14.35 24.28 -5.39
C MET A 2 13.53 25.56 -5.18
N ALA A 3 12.32 25.63 -5.70
CA ALA A 3 11.42 26.74 -5.45
C ALA A 3 11.00 26.69 -3.98
N THR A 4 11.40 27.70 -3.21
CA THR A 4 10.94 27.95 -1.84
C THR A 4 9.45 28.32 -1.91
N GLY A 5 8.59 27.32 -2.02
CA GLY A 5 7.13 27.47 -1.98
C GLY A 5 6.68 27.81 -0.56
N MET A 6 5.74 28.75 -0.45
CA MET A 6 5.14 29.15 0.82
C MET A 6 4.58 27.92 1.54
N ALA A 7 5.00 27.71 2.79
CA ALA A 7 4.39 26.70 3.65
C ALA A 7 2.98 27.19 4.02
N ALA A 8 1.96 26.56 3.45
CA ALA A 8 0.58 26.74 3.88
C ALA A 8 0.28 25.68 4.96
N MET A 9 -0.49 26.05 5.98
CA MET A 9 -0.93 25.10 7.01
C MET A 9 -2.42 24.81 6.80
N VAL A 10 -2.81 23.54 6.70
CA VAL A 10 -4.22 23.12 6.76
C VAL A 10 -4.38 22.25 8.00
N ASN A 11 -5.19 22.70 8.96
CA ASN A 11 -5.38 22.03 10.27
C ASN A 11 -4.06 21.71 11.00
N GLY A 12 -3.06 22.60 10.91
CA GLY A 12 -1.76 22.41 11.56
C GLY A 12 -0.79 21.46 10.85
N ILE A 13 -1.18 20.92 9.68
CA ILE A 13 -0.31 20.08 8.85
C ILE A 13 0.37 20.99 7.81
N PRO A 14 1.71 21.01 7.74
CA PRO A 14 2.43 21.79 6.73
C PRO A 14 2.21 21.18 5.35
N MET A 15 1.70 21.99 4.42
CA MET A 15 1.63 21.69 3.00
C MET A 15 2.82 22.32 2.29
N TYR A 16 3.48 21.51 1.45
CA TYR A 16 4.55 21.94 0.58
C TYR A 16 4.06 21.87 -0.87
N ALA A 17 4.08 23.00 -1.57
CA ALA A 17 3.91 23.00 -3.02
C ALA A 17 5.22 22.55 -3.66
N LEU A 18 5.34 21.25 -3.91
CA LEU A 18 6.43 20.71 -4.70
C LEU A 18 6.14 21.02 -6.17
N GLY A 19 6.88 21.97 -6.75
CA GLY A 19 6.83 22.19 -8.20
C GLY A 19 7.20 20.91 -8.95
N ASN A 20 6.72 20.77 -10.20
CA ASN A 20 6.91 19.56 -11.02
C ASN A 20 8.36 19.07 -10.99
N THR A 21 8.61 18.02 -10.21
CA THR A 21 9.87 17.29 -10.24
C THR A 21 9.82 16.34 -11.44
N PHE A 22 10.96 16.09 -12.09
CA PHE A 22 11.03 15.23 -13.29
C PHE A 22 10.40 13.84 -13.06
N GLN A 23 10.45 13.35 -11.82
CA GLN A 23 9.87 12.06 -11.41
C GLN A 23 8.33 12.06 -11.32
N MET A 24 7.69 13.23 -11.20
CA MET A 24 6.22 13.37 -11.10
C MET A 24 5.56 13.85 -12.40
N MET A 25 6.35 14.21 -13.42
CA MET A 25 5.85 14.63 -14.73
C MET A 25 4.84 13.66 -15.36
N PRO A 26 5.07 12.32 -15.37
CA PRO A 26 4.11 11.39 -15.97
C PRO A 26 2.75 11.40 -15.28
N LEU A 27 2.74 11.62 -13.95
CA LEU A 27 1.51 11.67 -13.16
C LEU A 27 0.74 12.99 -13.39
N SER A 28 1.47 14.09 -13.59
CA SER A 28 0.87 15.40 -13.90
C SER A 28 0.27 15.49 -15.31
N MET A 29 0.71 14.62 -16.23
CA MET A 29 0.19 14.52 -17.58
C MET A 29 -1.01 13.57 -17.70
N LEU A 30 -1.38 12.88 -16.61
CA LEU A 30 -2.52 11.99 -16.58
C LEU A 30 -3.81 12.83 -16.49
N GLU A 31 -4.61 12.85 -17.55
CA GLU A 31 -5.91 13.51 -17.53
C GLU A 31 -6.94 12.59 -16.85
N SER A 32 -7.06 12.71 -15.53
CA SER A 32 -7.99 11.92 -14.73
C SER A 32 -8.58 12.72 -13.59
N ASP A 33 -9.88 12.55 -13.34
CA ASP A 33 -10.57 13.10 -12.16
C ASP A 33 -10.30 12.29 -10.87
N ARG A 34 -9.44 11.25 -10.96
CA ARG A 34 -9.09 10.41 -9.81
C ARG A 34 -7.96 11.02 -9.00
N VAL A 35 -8.11 11.03 -7.68
CA VAL A 35 -7.05 11.44 -6.75
C VAL A 35 -6.15 10.26 -6.43
N LEU A 36 -4.84 10.41 -6.66
CA LEU A 36 -3.85 9.45 -6.18
C LEU A 36 -3.44 9.78 -4.74
N VAL A 37 -3.71 8.86 -3.82
CA VAL A 37 -3.26 8.96 -2.43
C VAL A 37 -2.08 8.01 -2.22
N LEU A 38 -0.89 8.57 -1.94
CA LEU A 38 0.31 7.80 -1.62
C LEU A 38 0.52 7.77 -0.11
N ILE A 39 0.38 6.58 0.50
CA ILE A 39 0.61 6.37 1.93
C ILE A 39 1.90 5.55 2.10
N PRO A 40 3.03 6.18 2.45
CA PRO A 40 4.26 5.46 2.73
C PRO A 40 4.15 4.80 4.11
N ILE A 41 3.93 3.49 4.13
CA ILE A 41 3.92 2.72 5.37
C ILE A 41 5.35 2.25 5.65
N ARG A 42 5.89 2.61 6.82
CA ARG A 42 7.22 2.17 7.25
C ARG A 42 7.11 0.83 7.98
N GLY A 43 7.93 -0.15 7.58
CA GLY A 43 7.97 -1.48 8.20
C GLY A 43 7.62 -2.61 7.21
N GLY A 44 7.23 -3.76 7.74
CA GLY A 44 7.06 -5.00 6.97
C GLY A 44 5.76 -5.13 6.18
N ASN A 45 4.70 -4.36 6.47
CA ASN A 45 3.39 -4.45 5.77
C ASN A 45 2.81 -5.88 5.60
N ASP A 46 3.32 -6.84 6.37
CA ASP A 46 3.03 -8.26 6.19
C ASP A 46 1.56 -8.62 6.51
N GLY A 47 0.85 -7.74 7.22
CA GLY A 47 -0.60 -7.85 7.46
C GLY A 47 -1.47 -7.32 6.31
N LEU A 48 -0.89 -6.55 5.38
CA LEU A 48 -1.63 -5.89 4.29
C LEU A 48 -1.36 -6.55 2.93
N ASN A 49 -0.08 -6.71 2.57
CA ASN A 49 0.32 -7.04 1.18
C ASN A 49 1.09 -8.36 1.05
N THR A 50 0.86 -9.32 1.94
CA THR A 50 1.53 -10.63 1.84
C THR A 50 0.81 -11.55 0.89
N VAL A 51 1.53 -12.09 -0.09
CA VAL A 51 1.04 -13.19 -0.93
C VAL A 51 1.38 -14.52 -0.24
N ILE A 52 0.37 -15.36 -0.05
CA ILE A 52 0.46 -16.64 0.65
C ILE A 52 0.12 -17.76 -0.33
N ASP A 53 0.95 -18.81 -0.33
CA ASP A 53 0.67 -20.07 -1.03
C ASP A 53 -0.41 -20.84 -0.27
N ARG A 54 -1.61 -20.88 -0.84
CA ARG A 54 -2.79 -21.55 -0.31
C ARG A 54 -2.53 -23.04 -0.28
N PHE A 55 -2.98 -23.69 0.78
CA PHE A 55 -2.84 -25.16 0.97
C PHE A 55 -1.39 -25.66 1.14
N ASN A 56 -0.42 -24.77 1.35
CA ASN A 56 0.95 -25.17 1.70
C ASN A 56 1.04 -25.62 3.17
N SER A 57 1.06 -26.93 3.41
CA SER A 57 1.10 -27.51 4.76
C SER A 57 2.36 -27.12 5.54
N GLU A 58 3.51 -26.98 4.89
CA GLU A 58 4.74 -26.53 5.53
C GLU A 58 4.56 -25.13 6.12
N TYR A 59 3.99 -24.18 5.36
CA TYR A 59 3.71 -22.82 5.84
C TYR A 59 2.88 -22.81 7.13
N TYR A 60 1.81 -23.61 7.20
CA TYR A 60 0.97 -23.71 8.40
C TYR A 60 1.71 -24.36 9.57
N ASN A 61 2.54 -25.36 9.30
CA ASN A 61 3.30 -26.08 10.33
C ASN A 61 4.41 -25.21 10.94
N ILE A 62 5.14 -24.43 10.13
CA ILE A 62 6.25 -23.59 10.63
C ILE A 62 5.77 -22.29 11.28
N ARG A 63 4.49 -21.90 11.08
CA ARG A 63 3.91 -20.65 11.60
C ARG A 63 2.61 -20.90 12.37
N PRO A 64 2.62 -21.71 13.43
CA PRO A 64 1.39 -22.14 14.12
C PRO A 64 0.56 -20.98 14.72
N SER A 65 1.17 -19.85 15.06
CA SER A 65 0.49 -18.66 15.58
C SER A 65 0.31 -17.52 14.58
N LEU A 66 1.03 -17.55 13.46
CA LEU A 66 1.10 -16.44 12.49
C LEU A 66 0.48 -16.80 11.13
N ALA A 67 0.26 -18.08 10.85
CA ALA A 67 -0.28 -18.50 9.58
C ALA A 67 -1.74 -18.03 9.43
N ILE A 68 -2.05 -17.48 8.26
CA ILE A 68 -3.40 -17.04 7.93
C ILE A 68 -4.12 -18.20 7.24
N THR A 69 -5.20 -18.66 7.87
CA THR A 69 -6.01 -19.78 7.36
C THR A 69 -6.72 -19.39 6.07
N GLU A 70 -7.02 -20.39 5.25
CA GLU A 70 -7.72 -20.22 3.98
C GLU A 70 -9.02 -19.40 4.10
N SER A 71 -9.77 -19.55 5.20
CA SER A 71 -11.00 -18.78 5.48
C SER A 71 -10.78 -17.27 5.60
N ASN A 72 -9.56 -16.85 5.93
CA ASN A 72 -9.19 -15.45 6.17
C ASN A 72 -8.36 -14.88 5.00
N LEU A 73 -8.29 -15.60 3.88
CA LEU A 73 -7.63 -15.16 2.66
C LEU A 73 -8.64 -14.74 1.60
N TRP A 74 -8.30 -13.68 0.87
CA TRP A 74 -8.81 -13.44 -0.46
C TRP A 74 -8.04 -14.32 -1.45
N ALA A 75 -8.75 -15.16 -2.21
CA ALA A 75 -8.16 -15.96 -3.28
C ALA A 75 -7.80 -15.06 -4.47
N LEU A 76 -6.50 -14.88 -4.73
CA LEU A 76 -6.04 -14.18 -5.93
C LEU A 76 -6.13 -15.10 -7.16
N ASP A 77 -5.74 -16.35 -6.98
CA ASP A 77 -5.80 -17.41 -7.97
C ASP A 77 -5.93 -18.78 -7.27
N GLN A 78 -5.82 -19.89 -8.02
CA GLN A 78 -5.97 -21.25 -7.47
C GLN A 78 -4.93 -21.62 -6.40
N LYS A 79 -3.76 -20.99 -6.43
CA LYS A 79 -2.61 -21.28 -5.59
C LYS A 79 -2.31 -20.15 -4.61
N ASN A 80 -2.58 -18.90 -4.93
CA ASN A 80 -2.16 -17.75 -4.13
C ASN A 80 -3.35 -17.02 -3.50
N GLY A 81 -3.13 -16.49 -2.30
CA GLY A 81 -4.09 -15.65 -1.59
C GLY A 81 -3.43 -14.47 -0.87
N MET A 82 -4.23 -13.51 -0.45
CA MET A 82 -3.81 -12.37 0.37
C MET A 82 -4.69 -12.24 1.62
N PRO A 83 -4.20 -11.69 2.74
CA PRO A 83 -5.01 -11.42 3.91
C PRO A 83 -6.28 -10.62 3.57
N ASN A 84 -7.44 -11.00 4.12
CA ASN A 84 -8.68 -10.25 3.90
C ASN A 84 -8.82 -8.98 4.78
N ALA A 85 -7.71 -8.46 5.33
CA ALA A 85 -7.68 -7.43 6.38
C ALA A 85 -8.39 -6.10 6.04
N MET A 86 -8.82 -5.91 4.79
CA MET A 86 -9.57 -4.75 4.32
C MET A 86 -11.10 -5.00 4.18
N ASN A 87 -11.61 -6.18 4.53
CA ASN A 87 -13.03 -6.49 4.40
C ASN A 87 -13.80 -5.88 5.59
N SER A 88 -14.28 -4.64 5.42
CA SER A 88 -15.15 -3.90 6.36
C SER A 88 -16.54 -3.70 5.77
#